data_AF-A0A6V8KTZ1-F1
#
_entry.id   AF-A0A6V8KTZ1-F1
#
_cell.length_a   1.000
_cell.length_b   1.000
_cell.length_c   1.000
_cell.angle_alpha   90.00
_cell.angle_beta   90.00
_cell.angle_gamma   90.00
#
_symmetry.space_group_name_H-M   'P 1'
#
loop_
_entity.id
_entity.type
_entity.pdbx_description
1 polymer ?
#
loop_
_entity_poly.entity_id
_entity_poly.type
_entity_poly.pdbx_seq_one_letter_code
_entity_poly.pdbx_strand_id
1 'polypeptide(L)'
;MVNQAAITGGHVLQGLAYAQVRSSDVDRRLSWPHYLARAGMIETLGKVDRQDLALSFLAEASPPGILDLGAICAEIMHQVQASPELDQKTPLRTARTKLRWVALAGDQPGRVQFTIEERGLRTLRLSLDDRPPAAIAEICADIALHDWLLTSLQSLIEASDIGAVPRALVVRRFGPAIDHLLHLWMPAARIDRSVWDALERRPGMTRQWMASVNRIRDQIAAGTMAMLGQSQAGSGQS
;
A
#
# COMPACT_ATOMS: atom_id res chain seq x y z
N MET A 1 17.31 -12.78 -2.43
CA MET A 1 16.18 -11.87 -2.19
C MET A 1 16.13 -10.88 -3.33
N VAL A 2 14.94 -10.41 -3.70
CA VAL A 2 14.77 -9.34 -4.69
C VAL A 2 14.24 -8.12 -3.95
N ASN A 3 14.80 -6.94 -4.24
CA ASN A 3 14.30 -5.66 -3.73
C ASN A 3 14.24 -4.64 -4.86
N GLN A 4 13.29 -3.71 -4.75
CA GLN A 4 13.12 -2.62 -5.70
C GLN A 4 12.41 -1.44 -5.03
N ALA A 5 12.57 -0.27 -5.62
CA ALA A 5 11.81 0.92 -5.28
C ALA A 5 11.18 1.52 -6.54
N ALA A 6 9.98 2.08 -6.41
CA ALA A 6 9.26 2.70 -7.52
C ALA A 6 8.61 4.01 -7.05
N ILE A 7 8.55 4.99 -7.95
CA ILE A 7 7.84 6.25 -7.75
C ILE A 7 6.62 6.28 -8.67
N THR A 8 5.44 6.21 -8.09
CA THR A 8 4.16 6.22 -8.81
C THR A 8 3.62 7.64 -8.88
N GLY A 9 3.23 8.06 -10.09
CA GLY A 9 2.66 9.39 -10.33
C GLY A 9 3.59 10.55 -10.00
N GLY A 10 4.90 10.31 -9.89
CA GLY A 10 5.90 11.31 -9.52
C GLY A 10 5.98 11.65 -8.02
N HIS A 11 5.07 11.15 -7.19
CA HIS A 11 4.92 11.62 -5.81
C HIS A 11 4.84 10.50 -4.76
N VAL A 12 4.51 9.26 -5.17
CA VAL A 12 4.31 8.14 -4.24
C VAL A 12 5.48 7.18 -4.33
N LEU A 13 6.33 7.15 -3.30
CA LEU A 13 7.45 6.20 -3.21
C LEU A 13 6.99 4.89 -2.55
N GLN A 14 7.28 3.77 -3.21
CA GLN A 14 7.07 2.42 -2.68
C GLN A 14 8.39 1.64 -2.69
N GLY A 15 8.65 0.89 -1.63
CA GLY A 15 9.72 -0.10 -1.55
C GLY A 15 9.13 -1.50 -1.44
N LEU A 16 9.68 -2.44 -2.20
CA LEU A 16 9.26 -3.84 -2.24
C LEU A 16 10.47 -4.74 -2.04
N ALA A 17 10.35 -5.75 -1.19
CA ALA A 17 11.33 -6.80 -1.01
C ALA A 17 10.63 -8.14 -0.80
N TYR A 18 11.12 -9.18 -1.48
CA TYR A 18 10.54 -10.52 -1.37
C TYR A 18 11.59 -11.61 -1.56
N ALA A 19 11.24 -12.81 -1.10
CA ALA A 19 11.98 -14.03 -1.32
C ALA A 19 11.01 -15.20 -1.50
N GLN A 20 11.38 -16.17 -2.34
CA GLN A 20 10.68 -17.43 -2.48
C GLN A 20 11.26 -18.44 -1.49
N VAL A 21 10.41 -19.07 -0.70
CA VAL A 21 10.83 -20.16 0.18
C VAL A 21 10.53 -21.50 -0.49
N ARG A 22 11.51 -22.41 -0.51
CA ARG A 22 11.36 -23.79 -1.00
C ARG A 22 11.90 -24.78 0.01
N SER A 23 11.35 -25.98 0.02
CA SER A 23 11.96 -27.10 0.75
C SER A 23 13.22 -27.53 0.03
N SER A 24 14.31 -27.75 0.77
CA SER A 24 15.53 -28.32 0.22
C SER A 24 15.29 -29.78 -0.21
N ASP A 25 15.82 -30.16 -1.37
CA ASP A 25 15.84 -31.55 -1.82
C ASP A 25 16.85 -32.41 -1.03
N VAL A 26 17.75 -31.76 -0.29
CA VAL A 26 18.81 -32.41 0.48
C VAL A 26 18.76 -31.95 1.93
N ASP A 27 18.83 -32.89 2.87
CA ASP A 27 18.80 -32.61 4.31
C ASP A 27 20.18 -32.17 4.85
N ARG A 28 20.90 -31.35 4.09
CA ARG A 28 22.16 -30.72 4.51
C ARG A 28 22.35 -29.39 3.79
N ARG A 29 23.13 -28.50 4.41
CA ARG A 29 23.55 -27.26 3.77
C ARG A 29 24.45 -27.55 2.56
N LEU A 30 24.18 -26.86 1.46
CA LEU A 30 24.98 -26.94 0.24
C LEU A 30 26.07 -25.87 0.23
N SER A 31 26.95 -25.92 -0.78
CA SER A 31 28.04 -24.95 -0.91
C SER A 31 27.49 -23.55 -1.26
N TRP A 32 28.26 -22.50 -0.96
CA TRP A 32 27.85 -21.12 -1.28
C TRP A 32 27.49 -20.88 -2.76
N PRO A 33 28.20 -21.43 -3.77
CA PRO A 33 27.82 -21.28 -5.17
C PRO A 33 26.39 -21.73 -5.48
N HIS A 34 25.87 -22.77 -4.81
CA HIS A 34 24.49 -23.24 -4.99
C HIS A 34 23.47 -22.15 -4.65
N TYR A 35 23.69 -21.43 -3.55
CA TYR A 35 22.80 -20.36 -3.10
C TYR A 35 22.98 -19.08 -3.89
N LEU A 36 24.23 -18.72 -4.23
CA LEU A 36 24.53 -17.49 -4.99
C LEU A 36 23.95 -17.54 -6.42
N ALA A 37 23.88 -18.72 -7.03
CA ALA A 37 23.23 -18.91 -8.33
C ALA A 37 21.70 -18.76 -8.29
N ARG A 38 21.07 -18.73 -7.10
CA ARG A 38 19.61 -18.71 -6.91
C ARG A 38 19.18 -17.50 -6.09
N ALA A 39 19.62 -16.31 -6.51
CA ALA A 39 19.23 -15.07 -5.88
C ALA A 39 17.69 -14.95 -5.82
N GLY A 40 17.17 -14.78 -4.60
CA GLY A 40 15.71 -14.69 -4.40
C GLY A 40 15.13 -15.89 -3.69
N MET A 41 15.86 -17.00 -3.62
CA MET A 41 15.41 -18.24 -3.01
C MET A 41 15.97 -18.46 -1.61
N ILE A 42 15.14 -18.95 -0.71
CA ILE A 42 15.49 -19.42 0.63
C ILE A 42 15.09 -20.89 0.71
N GLU A 43 16.03 -21.76 1.07
CA GLU A 43 15.75 -23.19 1.25
C GLU A 43 15.55 -23.52 2.74
N THR A 44 14.48 -24.24 3.06
CA THR A 44 14.29 -24.79 4.40
C THR A 44 14.97 -26.15 4.50
N LEU A 45 15.77 -26.34 5.55
CA LEU A 45 16.35 -27.64 5.91
C LEU A 45 15.41 -28.36 6.88
N GLY A 46 15.21 -29.67 6.68
CA GLY A 46 14.26 -30.47 7.45
C GLY A 46 12.78 -30.23 7.13
N LYS A 47 11.90 -30.81 7.96
CA LYS A 47 10.45 -30.69 7.81
C LYS A 47 9.97 -29.34 8.36
N VAL A 48 9.36 -28.54 7.50
CA VAL A 48 8.73 -27.26 7.86
C VAL A 48 7.29 -27.27 7.38
N ASP A 49 6.35 -26.98 8.28
CA ASP A 49 4.97 -26.70 7.90
C ASP A 49 4.89 -25.32 7.24
N ARG A 50 4.42 -25.29 5.99
CA ARG A 50 4.34 -24.07 5.18
C ARG A 50 3.31 -23.08 5.75
N GLN A 51 2.23 -23.57 6.35
CA GLN A 51 1.21 -22.72 6.95
C GLN A 51 1.73 -22.06 8.21
N ASP A 52 2.41 -22.82 9.07
CA ASP A 52 3.02 -22.28 10.29
C ASP A 52 4.09 -21.23 9.95
N LEU A 53 4.96 -21.53 8.97
CA LEU A 53 5.96 -20.57 8.50
C LEU A 53 5.31 -19.28 7.99
N ALA A 54 4.25 -19.39 7.21
CA ALA A 54 3.53 -18.24 6.67
C ALA A 54 2.89 -17.39 7.79
N LEU A 55 2.25 -18.03 8.77
CA LEU A 55 1.64 -17.33 9.91
C LEU A 55 2.70 -16.68 10.80
N SER A 56 3.80 -17.37 11.10
CA SER A 56 4.91 -16.82 11.87
C SER A 56 5.55 -15.62 11.18
N PHE A 57 5.69 -15.64 9.85
CA PHE A 57 6.18 -14.47 9.11
C PHE A 57 5.22 -13.29 9.22
N LEU A 58 3.90 -13.51 9.15
CA LEU A 58 2.93 -12.43 9.26
C LEU A 58 2.81 -11.83 10.67
N ALA A 59 3.24 -12.53 11.72
CA ALA A 59 3.15 -12.07 13.10
C ALA A 59 4.01 -10.81 13.35
N GLU A 60 3.46 -9.81 14.07
CA GLU A 60 4.11 -8.50 14.27
C GLU A 60 5.53 -8.60 14.86
N ALA A 61 5.72 -9.49 15.84
CA ALA A 61 7.00 -9.70 16.51
C ALA A 61 7.93 -10.60 15.67
N SER A 62 9.00 -10.02 15.11
CA SER A 62 10.13 -10.77 14.58
C SER A 62 11.24 -10.85 15.62
N PRO A 63 11.72 -12.05 16.00
CA PRO A 63 12.86 -12.18 16.90
C PRO A 63 14.11 -11.51 16.30
N PRO A 64 15.02 -10.95 17.12
CA PRO A 64 16.23 -10.31 16.64
C PRO A 64 17.15 -11.31 15.92
N GLY A 65 17.89 -10.83 14.92
CA GLY A 65 18.87 -11.64 14.18
C GLY A 65 18.30 -12.46 13.01
N ILE A 66 17.03 -12.25 12.65
CA ILE A 66 16.43 -12.87 11.46
C ILE A 66 16.37 -11.90 10.28
N LEU A 67 16.12 -12.44 9.09
CA LEU A 67 15.91 -11.66 7.87
C LEU A 67 14.69 -10.73 8.01
N ASP A 68 14.94 -9.42 8.02
CA ASP A 68 13.90 -8.39 8.02
C ASP A 68 13.77 -7.72 6.65
N LEU A 69 12.83 -8.22 5.84
CA LEU A 69 12.50 -7.64 4.54
C LEU A 69 11.94 -6.22 4.66
N GLY A 70 11.29 -5.89 5.79
CA GLY A 70 10.74 -4.57 6.05
C GLY A 70 11.84 -3.54 6.27
N ALA A 71 12.91 -3.90 6.99
CA ALA A 71 14.10 -3.07 7.16
C ALA A 71 14.79 -2.81 5.81
N ILE A 72 14.90 -3.83 4.95
CA ILE A 72 15.47 -3.71 3.59
C ILE A 72 14.64 -2.75 2.73
N CYS A 73 13.30 -2.86 2.76
CA CYS A 73 12.41 -1.91 2.10
C CYS A 73 12.57 -0.49 2.64
N ALA A 74 12.76 -0.33 3.96
CA ALA A 74 12.95 0.99 4.55
C ALA A 74 14.28 1.63 4.11
N GLU A 75 15.34 0.83 4.05
CA GLU A 75 16.65 1.30 3.63
C GLU A 75 16.65 1.73 2.16
N ILE A 76 16.09 0.92 1.25
CA ILE A 76 16.05 1.29 -0.18
C ILE A 76 15.20 2.55 -0.42
N MET A 77 14.10 2.71 0.34
CA MET A 77 13.29 3.94 0.27
C MET A 77 14.05 5.15 0.80
N HIS A 78 14.82 5.00 1.88
CA HIS A 78 15.64 6.07 2.43
C HIS A 78 16.71 6.53 1.43
N GLN A 79 17.37 5.59 0.74
CA GLN A 79 18.33 5.90 -0.32
C GLN A 79 17.70 6.66 -1.48
N VAL A 80 16.51 6.24 -1.94
CA VAL A 80 15.79 6.95 -3.01
C VAL A 80 15.39 8.35 -2.56
N GLN A 81 14.86 8.51 -1.35
CA GLN A 81 14.49 9.83 -0.80
C GLN A 81 15.69 10.77 -0.64
N ALA A 82 16.86 10.25 -0.32
CA ALA A 82 18.10 11.02 -0.22
C ALA A 82 18.72 11.36 -1.58
N SER A 83 18.18 10.85 -2.69
CA SER A 83 18.72 11.11 -4.03
C SER A 83 18.59 12.59 -4.41
N PRO A 84 19.66 13.22 -4.94
CA PRO A 84 19.61 14.58 -5.45
C PRO A 84 18.80 14.72 -6.75
N GLU A 85 18.40 13.62 -7.38
CA GLU A 85 17.57 13.61 -8.59
C GLU A 85 16.10 13.93 -8.30
N LEU A 86 15.67 13.86 -7.03
CA LEU A 86 14.33 14.24 -6.62
C LEU A 86 14.24 15.75 -6.41
N ASP A 87 13.11 16.34 -6.79
CA ASP A 87 12.84 17.78 -6.60
C ASP A 87 12.64 18.19 -5.12
N GLN A 88 12.58 17.19 -4.22
CA GLN A 88 12.37 17.32 -2.77
C GLN A 88 11.11 18.11 -2.40
N LYS A 89 10.14 18.24 -3.31
CA LYS A 89 8.86 18.91 -3.04
C LYS A 89 7.85 17.86 -2.65
N THR A 90 7.58 17.77 -1.34
CA THR A 90 6.54 16.88 -0.83
C THR A 90 5.19 17.61 -0.80
N PRO A 91 4.27 17.37 -1.76
CA PRO A 91 2.99 18.09 -1.83
C PRO A 91 2.04 17.68 -0.68
N LEU A 92 2.23 16.48 -0.13
CA LEU A 92 1.40 15.92 0.93
C LEU A 92 2.24 15.10 1.91
N ARG A 93 2.12 15.39 3.20
CA ARG A 93 2.69 14.56 4.26
C ARG A 93 1.64 13.57 4.74
N THR A 94 1.89 12.27 4.53
CA THR A 94 1.03 11.19 5.01
C THR A 94 1.83 10.19 5.84
N ALA A 95 1.13 9.42 6.65
CA ALA A 95 1.74 8.33 7.38
C ALA A 95 2.21 7.23 6.39
N ARG A 96 3.35 6.61 6.71
CA ARG A 96 3.83 5.43 6.00
C ARG A 96 2.99 4.21 6.39
N THR A 97 2.60 3.41 5.42
CA THR A 97 2.04 2.06 5.66
C THR A 97 3.10 0.99 5.36
N LYS A 98 2.95 -0.18 5.98
CA LYS A 98 3.79 -1.35 5.73
C LYS A 98 2.88 -2.54 5.45
N LEU A 99 3.00 -3.13 4.26
CA LEU A 99 2.33 -4.37 3.93
C LEU A 99 3.30 -5.54 4.06
N ARG A 100 3.00 -6.46 4.97
CA ARG A 100 3.67 -7.76 5.04
C ARG A 100 2.78 -8.81 4.41
N TRP A 101 3.33 -9.61 3.51
CA TRP A 101 2.51 -10.54 2.74
C TRP A 101 3.15 -11.92 2.61
N VAL A 102 2.29 -12.92 2.44
CA VAL A 102 2.66 -14.29 2.11
C VAL A 102 1.74 -14.80 1.01
N ALA A 103 2.31 -15.48 0.03
CA ALA A 103 1.55 -16.19 -0.98
C ALA A 103 1.89 -17.68 -0.90
N LEU A 104 0.85 -18.50 -0.77
CA LEU A 104 0.96 -19.94 -0.79
C LEU A 104 0.37 -20.42 -2.12
N ALA A 105 1.14 -21.21 -2.86
CA ALA A 105 0.56 -22.06 -3.89
C ALA A 105 -0.31 -23.11 -3.18
N GLY A 106 -1.59 -23.16 -3.49
CA GLY A 106 -2.55 -23.99 -2.74
C GLY A 106 -3.68 -24.54 -3.60
N ASP A 107 -4.38 -25.54 -3.06
CA ASP A 107 -5.46 -26.29 -3.73
C ASP A 107 -6.77 -25.49 -3.91
N GLN A 108 -6.91 -24.36 -3.20
CA GLN A 108 -8.05 -23.44 -3.33
C GLN A 108 -7.54 -22.05 -3.75
N PRO A 109 -7.32 -21.81 -5.04
CA PRO A 109 -6.90 -20.51 -5.54
C PRO A 109 -8.00 -19.46 -5.37
N GLY A 110 -7.60 -18.19 -5.17
CA GLY A 110 -8.49 -17.05 -5.05
C GLY A 110 -8.87 -16.67 -3.61
N ARG A 111 -8.30 -17.32 -2.59
CA ARG A 111 -8.48 -16.91 -1.18
C ARG A 111 -7.54 -15.75 -0.85
N VAL A 112 -8.13 -14.65 -0.40
CA VAL A 112 -7.43 -13.44 0.03
C VAL A 112 -7.86 -13.10 1.45
N GLN A 113 -6.89 -12.89 2.34
CA GLN A 113 -7.12 -12.40 3.68
C GLN A 113 -6.24 -11.17 3.90
N PHE A 114 -6.88 -10.02 4.05
CA PHE A 114 -6.24 -8.75 4.31
C PHE A 114 -6.64 -8.27 5.70
N THR A 115 -5.65 -8.03 6.55
CA THR A 115 -5.85 -7.57 7.93
C THR A 115 -5.13 -6.24 8.11
N ILE A 116 -5.82 -5.27 8.68
CA ILE A 116 -5.24 -4.00 9.09
C ILE A 116 -4.90 -4.12 10.57
N GLU A 117 -3.62 -4.01 10.89
CA GLU A 117 -3.10 -4.05 12.25
C GLU A 117 -2.85 -2.62 12.75
N GLU A 118 -2.39 -2.49 14.00
CA GLU A 118 -2.02 -1.21 14.58
C GLU A 118 -0.78 -0.58 13.89
N ARG A 119 -0.55 0.71 14.15
CA ARG A 119 0.70 1.44 13.81
C ARG A 119 1.11 1.40 12.34
N GLY A 120 0.16 1.27 11.42
CA GLY A 120 0.47 1.30 9.99
C GLY A 120 0.88 -0.06 9.39
N LEU A 121 0.88 -1.14 10.18
CA LEU A 121 1.11 -2.50 9.68
C LEU A 121 -0.17 -3.05 9.04
N ARG A 122 -0.02 -3.76 7.93
CA ARG A 122 -1.07 -4.53 7.26
C ARG A 122 -0.48 -5.89 6.92
N THR A 123 -1.29 -6.93 7.07
CA THR A 123 -0.91 -8.30 6.70
C THR A 123 -1.80 -8.79 5.55
N LEU A 124 -1.19 -9.50 4.61
CA LEU A 124 -1.88 -10.07 3.46
C LEU A 124 -1.50 -11.53 3.27
N ARG A 125 -2.49 -12.41 3.27
CA ARG A 125 -2.32 -13.83 2.93
C ARG A 125 -3.08 -14.12 1.64
N LEU A 126 -2.35 -14.66 0.67
CA LEU A 126 -2.87 -15.03 -0.64
C LEU A 126 -2.76 -16.54 -0.85
N SER A 127 -3.81 -17.13 -1.40
CA SER A 127 -3.81 -18.46 -2.01
C SER A 127 -4.04 -18.25 -3.50
N LEU A 128 -3.00 -18.49 -4.30
CA LEU A 128 -3.02 -18.25 -5.75
C LEU A 128 -2.59 -19.52 -6.48
N ASP A 129 -2.94 -19.59 -7.76
CA ASP A 129 -2.34 -20.56 -8.68
C ASP A 129 -0.82 -20.38 -8.72
N ASP A 130 -0.10 -21.40 -9.20
CA ASP A 130 1.34 -21.31 -9.37
C ASP A 130 1.69 -20.19 -10.36
N ARG A 131 2.25 -19.10 -9.84
CA ARG A 131 2.60 -17.88 -10.58
C ARG A 131 4.04 -17.50 -10.28
N PRO A 132 4.74 -16.84 -11.23
CA PRO A 132 6.06 -16.31 -10.98
C PRO A 132 6.06 -15.40 -9.73
N PRO A 133 7.04 -15.51 -8.82
CA PRO A 133 7.10 -14.70 -7.61
C PRO A 133 7.06 -13.18 -7.87
N ALA A 134 7.63 -12.73 -8.99
CA ALA A 134 7.59 -11.32 -9.39
C ALA A 134 6.15 -10.83 -9.64
N ALA A 135 5.33 -11.61 -10.36
CA ALA A 135 3.94 -11.26 -10.62
C ALA A 135 3.10 -11.18 -9.34
N ILE A 136 3.36 -12.07 -8.38
CA ILE A 136 2.72 -12.02 -7.05
C ILE A 136 3.16 -10.75 -6.31
N ALA A 137 4.45 -10.43 -6.36
CA ALA A 137 4.99 -9.24 -5.68
C ALA A 137 4.43 -7.94 -6.26
N GLU A 138 4.21 -7.86 -7.58
CA GLU A 138 3.52 -6.74 -8.26
C GLU A 138 2.08 -6.59 -7.79
N ILE A 139 1.31 -7.69 -7.72
CA ILE A 139 -0.05 -7.69 -7.17
C ILE A 139 -0.05 -7.13 -5.74
N CYS A 140 0.87 -7.59 -4.88
CA CYS A 140 0.99 -7.09 -3.51
C CYS A 140 1.39 -5.61 -3.44
N ALA A 141 2.28 -5.16 -4.33
CA ALA A 141 2.71 -3.76 -4.39
C ALA A 141 1.55 -2.83 -4.80
N ASP A 142 0.72 -3.26 -5.75
CA ASP A 142 -0.47 -2.52 -6.14
C ASP A 142 -1.52 -2.49 -5.03
N ILE A 143 -1.75 -3.60 -4.32
CA ILE A 143 -2.67 -3.62 -3.15
C ILE A 143 -2.17 -2.63 -2.08
N ALA A 144 -0.87 -2.63 -1.79
CA ALA A 144 -0.27 -1.69 -0.84
C ALA A 144 -0.46 -0.23 -1.26
N LEU A 145 -0.36 0.07 -2.56
CA LEU A 145 -0.60 1.41 -3.10
C LEU A 145 -2.05 1.86 -2.84
N HIS A 146 -3.02 1.02 -3.17
CA HIS A 146 -4.43 1.36 -3.00
C HIS A 146 -4.82 1.48 -1.52
N ASP A 147 -4.29 0.64 -0.64
CA ASP A 147 -4.49 0.77 0.81
C ASP A 147 -3.92 2.09 1.34
N TRP A 148 -2.72 2.45 0.89
CA TRP A 148 -2.10 3.72 1.26
C TRP A 148 -2.87 4.93 0.73
N LEU A 149 -3.35 4.90 -0.51
CA LEU A 149 -4.17 5.97 -1.09
C LEU A 149 -5.44 6.18 -0.26
N LEU A 150 -6.13 5.09 0.05
CA LEU A 150 -7.36 5.12 0.85
C LEU A 150 -7.10 5.66 2.25
N THR A 151 -6.12 5.11 2.96
CA THR A 151 -5.75 5.53 4.32
C THR A 151 -5.32 7.00 4.33
N SER A 152 -4.50 7.42 3.37
CA SER A 152 -4.01 8.80 3.25
C SER A 152 -5.16 9.80 3.02
N LEU A 153 -6.11 9.45 2.16
CA LEU A 153 -7.26 10.29 1.89
C LEU A 153 -8.18 10.41 3.13
N GLN A 154 -8.39 9.30 3.84
CA GLN A 154 -9.16 9.30 5.09
C GLN A 154 -8.51 10.16 6.17
N SER A 155 -7.20 10.00 6.40
CA SER A 155 -6.46 10.83 7.36
C SER A 155 -6.48 12.32 6.98
N LEU A 156 -6.43 12.65 5.69
CA LEU A 156 -6.54 14.04 5.24
C LEU A 156 -7.94 14.61 5.55
N ILE A 157 -9.00 13.85 5.30
CA ILE A 157 -10.37 14.26 5.63
C ILE A 157 -10.52 14.50 7.13
N GLU A 158 -9.98 13.62 7.96
CA GLU A 158 -9.99 13.76 9.42
C GLU A 158 -9.22 15.00 9.88
N ALA A 159 -8.04 15.25 9.32
CA ALA A 159 -7.20 16.41 9.65
C ALA A 159 -7.72 17.75 9.05
N SER A 160 -8.78 17.72 8.24
CA SER A 160 -9.27 18.92 7.54
C SER A 160 -10.14 19.81 8.42
N ASP A 161 -10.43 19.44 9.67
CA ASP A 161 -11.27 20.21 10.62
C ASP A 161 -12.61 20.65 10.02
N ILE A 162 -13.24 19.76 9.24
CA ILE A 162 -14.50 20.06 8.56
C ILE A 162 -15.55 20.48 9.59
N GLY A 163 -16.09 21.70 9.42
CA GLY A 163 -17.09 22.28 10.32
C GLY A 163 -16.51 23.17 11.43
N ALA A 164 -15.21 23.12 11.68
CA ALA A 164 -14.54 23.98 12.68
C ALA A 164 -13.80 25.16 12.05
N VAL A 165 -13.37 25.06 10.79
CA VAL A 165 -12.66 26.14 10.08
C VAL A 165 -13.46 26.66 8.88
N PRO A 166 -13.17 27.89 8.37
CA PRO A 166 -13.82 28.41 7.18
C PRO A 166 -13.69 27.47 5.98
N ARG A 167 -14.79 27.28 5.23
CA ARG A 167 -14.86 26.33 4.11
C ARG A 167 -13.79 26.53 3.04
N ALA A 168 -13.41 27.77 2.74
CA ALA A 168 -12.33 28.06 1.79
C ALA A 168 -10.98 27.44 2.21
N LEU A 169 -10.71 27.38 3.52
CA LEU A 169 -9.51 26.74 4.05
C LEU A 169 -9.56 25.22 3.91
N VAL A 170 -10.74 24.61 4.13
CA VAL A 170 -10.98 23.18 3.91
C VAL A 170 -10.73 22.80 2.46
N VAL A 171 -11.28 23.55 1.50
CA VAL A 171 -11.07 23.31 0.07
C VAL A 171 -9.59 23.41 -0.30
N ARG A 172 -8.87 24.42 0.22
CA ARG A 172 -7.43 24.57 -0.01
C ARG A 172 -6.62 23.39 0.55
N ARG A 173 -7.02 22.82 1.70
CA ARG A 173 -6.37 21.64 2.30
C ARG A 173 -6.51 20.39 1.42
N PHE A 174 -7.57 20.27 0.61
CA PHE A 174 -7.76 19.15 -0.30
C PHE A 174 -7.02 19.26 -1.64
N GLY A 175 -6.54 20.45 -2.02
CA GLY A 175 -5.86 20.70 -3.30
C GLY A 175 -4.80 19.64 -3.66
N PRO A 176 -3.81 19.37 -2.78
CA PRO A 176 -2.77 18.38 -3.07
C PRO A 176 -3.31 16.97 -3.33
N ALA A 177 -4.37 16.54 -2.63
CA ALA A 177 -4.94 15.23 -2.88
C ALA A 177 -5.66 15.16 -4.22
N ILE A 178 -6.36 16.22 -4.61
CA ILE A 178 -7.03 16.33 -5.91
C ILE A 178 -6.02 16.27 -7.04
N ASP A 179 -4.96 17.06 -6.93
CA ASP A 179 -3.94 17.21 -7.98
C ASP A 179 -3.06 15.95 -8.09
N HIS A 180 -2.69 15.33 -6.96
CA HIS A 180 -1.64 14.31 -6.94
C HIS A 180 -2.11 12.89 -6.61
N LEU A 181 -3.23 12.71 -5.89
CA LEU A 181 -3.63 11.38 -5.41
C LEU A 181 -4.85 10.81 -6.13
N LEU A 182 -5.86 11.64 -6.42
CA LEU A 182 -7.15 11.12 -6.86
C LEU A 182 -7.07 10.34 -8.18
N HIS A 183 -6.21 10.79 -9.08
CA HIS A 183 -6.01 10.17 -10.39
C HIS A 183 -5.21 8.86 -10.34
N LEU A 184 -4.55 8.55 -9.21
CA LEU A 184 -3.80 7.31 -9.03
C LEU A 184 -4.68 6.12 -8.70
N TRP A 185 -5.95 6.36 -8.35
CA TRP A 185 -6.91 5.31 -8.08
C TRP A 185 -7.38 4.63 -9.38
N MET A 186 -6.70 3.55 -9.75
CA MET A 186 -7.02 2.73 -10.93
C MET A 186 -7.08 1.25 -10.57
N PRO A 187 -8.06 0.83 -9.75
CA PRO A 187 -8.20 -0.55 -9.33
C PRO A 187 -8.44 -1.47 -10.53
N ALA A 188 -7.87 -2.68 -10.48
CA ALA A 188 -7.96 -3.71 -11.52
C ALA A 188 -7.40 -3.32 -12.92
N ALA A 189 -6.75 -2.17 -13.07
CA ALA A 189 -5.98 -1.85 -14.29
C ALA A 189 -4.64 -2.60 -14.33
N ARG A 190 -4.09 -2.91 -13.15
CA ARG A 190 -2.78 -3.54 -12.97
C ARG A 190 -2.83 -4.85 -12.15
N ILE A 191 -3.90 -5.03 -11.37
CA ILE A 191 -4.11 -6.19 -10.50
C ILE A 191 -5.00 -7.21 -11.20
N ASP A 192 -4.73 -8.50 -10.97
CA ASP A 192 -5.64 -9.59 -11.31
C ASP A 192 -7.05 -9.33 -10.75
N ARG A 193 -8.06 -9.31 -11.64
CA ARG A 193 -9.44 -8.98 -11.28
C ARG A 193 -10.01 -9.91 -10.19
N SER A 194 -9.65 -11.19 -10.18
CA SER A 194 -10.15 -12.14 -9.19
C SER A 194 -9.66 -11.83 -7.77
N VAL A 195 -8.40 -11.37 -7.65
CA VAL A 195 -7.80 -10.95 -6.38
C VAL A 195 -8.45 -9.65 -5.91
N TRP A 196 -8.64 -8.69 -6.82
CA TRP A 196 -9.30 -7.44 -6.50
C TRP A 196 -10.74 -7.64 -6.03
N ASP A 197 -11.52 -8.47 -6.73
CA ASP A 197 -12.90 -8.77 -6.38
C ASP A 197 -13.00 -9.46 -5.00
N ALA A 198 -11.99 -10.24 -4.60
CA ALA A 198 -11.92 -10.82 -3.27
C ALA A 198 -11.70 -9.76 -2.17
N LEU A 199 -10.85 -8.76 -2.41
CA LEU A 199 -10.66 -7.62 -1.51
C LEU A 199 -11.89 -6.72 -1.43
N GLU A 200 -12.64 -6.57 -2.53
CA GLU A 200 -13.86 -5.78 -2.55
C GLU A 200 -14.98 -6.38 -1.69
N ARG A 201 -14.99 -7.71 -1.49
CA ARG A 201 -15.99 -8.35 -0.61
C ARG A 201 -15.85 -7.88 0.83
N ARG A 202 -14.62 -7.81 1.35
CA ARG A 202 -14.22 -7.25 2.66
C ARG A 202 -12.73 -6.90 2.56
N PRO A 203 -12.31 -5.62 2.62
CA PRO A 203 -12.97 -4.45 3.22
C PRO A 203 -13.77 -3.52 2.27
N GLY A 204 -13.83 -3.77 0.97
CA GLY A 204 -14.59 -2.90 0.04
C GLY A 204 -13.91 -1.56 -0.25
N MET A 205 -12.64 -1.62 -0.67
CA MET A 205 -11.76 -0.45 -0.81
C MET A 205 -12.31 0.58 -1.79
N THR A 206 -12.85 0.14 -2.94
CA THR A 206 -13.46 1.03 -3.94
C THR A 206 -14.66 1.77 -3.39
N ARG A 207 -15.51 1.10 -2.60
CA ARG A 207 -16.66 1.76 -1.97
C ARG A 207 -16.21 2.83 -0.98
N GLN A 208 -15.21 2.54 -0.16
CA GLN A 208 -14.66 3.49 0.81
C GLN A 208 -14.01 4.69 0.10
N TRP A 209 -13.23 4.42 -0.95
CA TRP A 209 -12.63 5.47 -1.78
C TRP A 209 -13.68 6.41 -2.37
N MET A 210 -14.72 5.85 -3.00
CA MET A 210 -15.80 6.63 -3.60
C MET A 210 -16.54 7.47 -2.55
N ALA A 211 -16.79 6.92 -1.35
CA ALA A 211 -17.39 7.67 -0.25
C ALA A 211 -16.52 8.86 0.19
N SER A 212 -15.20 8.66 0.32
CA SER A 212 -14.25 9.74 0.65
C SER A 212 -14.17 10.80 -0.43
N VAL A 213 -14.13 10.41 -1.71
CA VAL A 213 -14.13 11.34 -2.85
C VAL A 213 -15.42 12.15 -2.90
N ASN A 214 -16.58 11.51 -2.73
CA ASN A 214 -17.87 12.19 -2.70
C ASN A 214 -17.92 13.19 -1.56
N ARG A 215 -17.46 12.82 -0.36
CA ARG A 215 -17.39 13.74 0.79
C ARG A 215 -16.53 14.98 0.49
N ILE A 216 -15.41 14.84 -0.21
CA ILE A 216 -14.57 15.97 -0.62
C ILE A 216 -15.31 16.85 -1.63
N ARG A 217 -15.94 16.25 -2.66
CA ARG A 217 -16.74 17.01 -3.65
C ARG A 217 -17.87 17.80 -2.99
N ASP A 218 -18.55 17.21 -2.01
CA ASP A 218 -19.63 17.87 -1.28
C ASP A 218 -19.12 19.10 -0.51
N GLN A 219 -17.92 19.02 0.09
CA GLN A 219 -17.30 20.18 0.75
C GLN A 219 -16.95 21.30 -0.24
N ILE A 220 -16.48 20.95 -1.44
CA ILE A 220 -16.17 21.92 -2.49
C ILE A 220 -17.45 22.59 -2.97
N ALA A 221 -18.49 21.82 -3.32
CA ALA A 221 -19.76 22.35 -3.78
C ALA A 221 -20.42 23.27 -2.75
N ALA A 222 -20.43 22.86 -1.48
CA ALA A 222 -20.91 23.69 -0.38
C ALA A 222 -20.08 24.98 -0.21
N GLY A 223 -18.77 24.91 -0.40
CA GLY A 223 -17.87 26.07 -0.39
C GLY A 223 -18.21 27.07 -1.50
N THR A 224 -18.38 26.60 -2.73
CA THR A 224 -18.75 27.44 -3.88
C THR A 224 -20.10 28.12 -3.69
N MET A 225 -21.12 27.40 -3.20
CA MET A 225 -22.44 27.97 -2.90
C MET A 225 -22.37 29.06 -1.83
N ALA A 226 -21.59 28.86 -0.77
CA ALA A 226 -21.42 29.87 0.29
C ALA A 226 -20.77 31.16 -0.22
N MET A 227 -19.79 31.06 -1.14
CA MET A 227 -19.15 32.23 -1.75
C MET A 227 -20.09 32.99 -2.70
N LEU A 228 -20.91 32.27 -3.48
CA LEU A 228 -21.93 32.87 -4.34
C LEU A 228 -23.00 33.61 -3.54
N GLY A 229 -23.48 33.03 -2.43
CA GLY A 229 -24.45 33.67 -1.55
C GLY A 229 -23.92 34.96 -0.88
N GLN A 230 -22.65 34.98 -0.47
CA GLN A 230 -22.01 36.18 0.08
C GLN A 230 -21.85 37.30 -0.96
N SER A 231 -21.56 36.93 -2.21
CA SER A 231 -21.43 37.89 -3.32
C SER A 231 -22.76 38.54 -3.67
N GLN A 232 -23.87 37.78 -3.64
CA GLN A 232 -25.21 38.32 -3.87
C GLN A 232 -25.72 39.20 -2.71
N ALA A 233 -25.39 38.86 -1.47
CA ALA A 233 -25.73 39.68 -0.30
C ALA A 233 -24.97 41.02 -0.27
N GLY A 234 -23.73 41.04 -0.76
CA GLY A 234 -22.92 42.27 -0.88
C GLY A 234 -23.38 43.22 -1.98
N SER A 235 -23.97 42.72 -3.07
CA SER A 235 -24.49 43.55 -4.17
C SER A 235 -25.86 44.21 -3.90
N GLY A 236 -26.52 43.89 -2.77
CA GLY A 236 -27.82 44.46 -2.38
C GLY A 236 -27.76 45.61 -1.38
N GLN A 237 -26.57 46.08 -1.00
CA GLN A 237 -26.35 47.16 -0.02
C GLN A 237 -25.66 48.40 -0.62
N SER A 238 -25.69 48.57 -1.95
CA SER A 238 -25.16 49.76 -2.64
C SER A 238 -26.27 50.56 -3.30
#